data_AF-A0A8H4WMG1-F1
#
_entry.id   AF-A0A8H4WMG1-F1
#
_cell.length_a   1.000
_cell.length_b   1.000
_cell.length_c   1.000
_cell.angle_alpha   90.00
_cell.angle_beta   90.00
_cell.angle_gamma   90.00
#
_symmetry.space_group_name_H-M   'P 1'
#
loop_
_entity.id
_entity.type
_entity.pdbx_description
1 polymer ?
#
loop_
_entity_poly.entity_id
_entity_poly.type
_entity_poly.pdbx_seq_one_letter_code
_entity_poly.pdbx_strand_id
1 'polypeptide(L)'
;MEIPNFLSLETEEFRPETYVAPPYSTAATSLCWRYDPNDQTSLQSNARIIQWEDGSLTLQLASNPKEQYKISSKPLAPLNKAGNYDPTLDTHTYLAAAAETASVFKITSHLTHHLKPLPTNAETDDAIQRLQENLIAAGRGGKANANGNGIAIIDIKEDPELAGKRAEAAERLKQREDRKRQQYADREQNRT
;
A
#
# COMPACT_ATOMS: atom_id res chain seq x y z
N MET A 1 9.80 12.98 -12.95
CA MET A 1 9.26 12.89 -11.58
C MET A 1 8.04 12.01 -11.67
N GLU A 2 7.99 10.92 -10.91
CA GLU A 2 6.82 10.05 -10.88
C GLU A 2 5.80 10.67 -9.94
N ILE A 3 4.58 10.91 -10.44
CA ILE A 3 3.50 11.49 -9.65
C ILE A 3 2.72 10.33 -9.01
N PRO A 4 2.76 10.18 -7.68
CA PRO A 4 2.05 9.12 -6.99
C PRO A 4 0.54 9.40 -6.98
N ASN A 5 -0.28 8.35 -6.80
CA ASN A 5 -1.75 8.42 -6.90
C ASN A 5 -2.43 9.41 -5.95
N PHE A 6 -1.77 9.80 -4.85
CA PHE A 6 -2.31 10.78 -3.90
C PHE A 6 -2.08 12.23 -4.34
N LEU A 7 -1.19 12.47 -5.30
CA LEU A 7 -0.99 13.76 -5.95
C LEU A 7 -1.67 13.75 -7.33
N SER A 8 -2.16 14.90 -7.75
CA SER A 8 -2.59 15.13 -9.13
C SER A 8 -1.82 16.29 -9.73
N LEU A 9 -1.73 16.35 -11.06
CA LEU A 9 -1.07 17.45 -11.78
C LEU A 9 -2.02 17.97 -12.84
N GLU A 10 -2.36 19.24 -12.73
CA GLU A 10 -3.06 19.96 -13.79
C GLU A 10 -2.04 20.38 -14.86
N THR A 11 -2.23 19.87 -16.08
CA THR A 11 -1.38 20.22 -17.22
C THR A 11 -1.73 21.59 -17.79
N GLU A 12 -2.98 22.03 -17.60
CA GLU A 12 -3.49 23.31 -18.09
C GLU A 12 -3.29 24.44 -17.07
N GLU A 13 -3.35 25.67 -17.56
CA GLU A 13 -3.31 26.86 -16.73
C GLU A 13 -4.50 26.88 -15.77
N PHE A 14 -4.24 27.04 -14.48
CA PHE A 14 -5.29 27.15 -13.48
C PHE A 14 -6.02 28.50 -13.60
N ARG A 15 -7.31 28.43 -13.95
CA ARG A 15 -8.21 29.59 -14.04
C ARG A 15 -9.40 29.42 -13.11
N PRO A 16 -9.60 30.30 -12.12
CA PRO A 16 -10.66 30.13 -11.12
C PRO A 16 -12.07 30.18 -11.72
N GLU A 17 -12.25 30.84 -12.87
CA GLU A 17 -13.55 30.99 -13.53
C GLU A 17 -14.02 29.70 -14.22
N THR A 18 -13.09 28.90 -14.73
CA THR A 18 -13.38 27.66 -15.48
C THR A 18 -13.06 26.40 -14.68
N TYR A 19 -12.44 26.55 -13.51
CA TYR A 19 -12.03 25.42 -12.68
C TYR A 19 -13.23 24.73 -12.03
N VAL A 20 -13.46 23.48 -12.40
CA VAL A 20 -14.42 22.60 -11.74
C VAL A 20 -13.65 21.74 -10.75
N ALA A 21 -13.82 22.03 -9.46
CA ALA A 21 -13.06 21.36 -8.43
C ALA A 21 -13.39 19.85 -8.37
N PRO A 22 -12.39 18.96 -8.41
CA PRO A 22 -12.57 17.54 -8.10
C PRO A 22 -12.92 17.38 -6.61
N PRO A 23 -13.23 16.15 -6.14
CA PRO A 23 -13.44 15.89 -4.72
C PRO A 23 -12.34 16.50 -3.85
N TYR A 24 -12.71 17.03 -2.68
CA TYR A 24 -11.83 17.84 -1.82
C TYR A 24 -10.46 17.20 -1.56
N SER A 25 -10.42 15.88 -1.35
CA SER A 25 -9.19 15.12 -1.13
C SER A 25 -8.20 15.27 -2.29
N THR A 26 -8.69 15.27 -3.53
CA THR A 26 -7.88 15.41 -4.74
C THR A 26 -7.56 16.88 -5.02
N ALA A 27 -8.51 17.79 -4.79
CA ALA A 27 -8.29 19.22 -4.99
C ALA A 27 -7.19 19.77 -4.06
N ALA A 28 -7.09 19.25 -2.83
CA ALA A 28 -6.07 19.67 -1.86
C ALA A 28 -4.64 19.26 -2.25
N THR A 29 -4.49 18.19 -3.02
CA THR A 29 -3.19 17.62 -3.43
C THR A 29 -2.88 17.79 -4.92
N SER A 30 -3.68 18.59 -5.63
CA SER A 30 -3.44 18.89 -7.05
C SER A 30 -2.35 19.96 -7.22
N LEU A 31 -1.40 19.68 -8.10
CA LEU A 31 -0.33 20.59 -8.50
C LEU A 31 -0.84 21.46 -9.65
N CYS A 32 -0.81 22.78 -9.43
CA CYS A 32 -1.38 23.75 -10.34
C CYS A 32 -0.38 24.89 -10.59
N TRP A 33 -0.46 25.47 -11.79
CA TRP A 33 0.30 26.65 -12.18
C TRP A 33 -0.61 27.66 -12.86
N ARG A 34 -0.28 28.94 -12.75
CA ARG A 34 -1.02 30.03 -13.41
C ARG A 34 -0.11 31.23 -13.66
N TYR A 35 -0.48 32.07 -14.62
CA TYR A 35 0.09 33.42 -14.68
C TYR A 35 -0.58 34.34 -13.67
N ASP A 36 0.13 35.36 -13.18
CA ASP A 36 -0.47 36.37 -12.33
C ASP A 36 -1.53 37.15 -13.14
N PRO A 37 -2.77 37.29 -12.64
CA PRO A 37 -3.81 38.08 -13.33
C PRO A 37 -3.41 39.54 -13.59
N ASN A 38 -2.52 40.10 -12.76
CA ASN A 38 -2.04 41.47 -12.91
C ASN A 38 -0.78 41.57 -13.78
N ASP A 39 -0.03 40.47 -13.92
CA ASP A 39 1.24 40.41 -14.66
C ASP A 39 1.40 39.06 -15.36
N GLN A 40 1.08 39.04 -16.65
CA GLN A 40 1.18 37.83 -17.49
C GLN A 40 2.61 37.33 -17.72
N THR A 41 3.63 38.08 -17.28
CA THR A 41 5.02 37.61 -17.34
C THR A 41 5.42 36.80 -16.10
N SER A 42 4.64 36.91 -15.02
CA SER A 42 4.92 36.26 -13.74
C SER A 42 4.20 34.91 -13.64
N LEU A 43 4.98 33.82 -13.64
CA LEU A 43 4.47 32.46 -13.47
C LEU A 43 4.43 32.08 -11.98
N GLN A 44 3.26 31.63 -11.52
CA GLN A 44 3.04 31.18 -10.15
C GLN A 44 2.73 29.68 -10.13
N SER A 45 3.32 28.98 -9.16
CA SER A 45 3.07 27.57 -8.87
C SER A 45 2.54 27.45 -7.44
N ASN A 46 1.62 26.53 -7.21
CA ASN A 46 1.15 26.22 -5.86
C ASN A 46 2.11 25.28 -5.08
N ALA A 47 3.15 24.76 -5.72
CA ALA A 47 4.06 23.80 -5.12
C ALA A 47 5.53 24.17 -5.32
N ARG A 48 6.35 23.76 -4.37
CA ARG A 48 7.81 23.98 -4.38
C ARG A 48 8.57 22.74 -3.93
N ILE A 49 9.70 22.47 -4.58
CA ILE A 49 10.68 21.48 -4.14
C ILE A 49 11.72 22.22 -3.30
N ILE A 50 11.97 21.72 -2.09
CA ILE A 50 12.94 22.27 -1.15
C ILE A 50 14.08 21.27 -1.03
N GLN A 51 15.30 21.77 -1.23
CA GLN A 51 16.52 21.05 -0.89
C GLN A 51 17.03 21.55 0.46
N TRP A 52 17.17 20.64 1.40
CA TRP A 52 17.66 20.92 2.74
C TRP A 52 19.19 20.77 2.81
N GLU A 53 19.78 21.34 3.87
CA GLU A 53 21.23 21.29 4.08
C GLU A 53 21.77 19.87 4.27
N ASP A 54 20.93 18.95 4.77
CA ASP A 54 21.24 17.53 4.89
C ASP A 54 21.21 16.77 3.54
N GLY A 55 20.89 17.46 2.44
CA GLY A 55 20.76 16.90 1.10
C GLY A 55 19.42 16.21 0.85
N SER A 56 18.50 16.20 1.82
CA SER A 56 17.16 15.69 1.64
C SER A 56 16.32 16.62 0.77
N LEU A 57 15.35 16.04 0.06
CA LEU A 57 14.41 16.76 -0.79
C LEU A 57 12.99 16.61 -0.23
N THR A 58 12.25 17.70 -0.15
CA THR A 58 10.83 17.68 0.19
C THR A 58 10.01 18.47 -0.83
N LEU A 59 8.75 18.06 -1.01
CA LEU A 59 7.74 18.75 -1.80
C LEU A 59 6.78 19.43 -0.83
N GLN A 60 6.56 20.72 -0.98
CA GLN A 60 5.61 21.50 -0.19
C GLN A 60 4.51 22.04 -1.11
N LEU A 61 3.25 21.84 -0.70
CA LEU A 61 2.08 22.41 -1.37
C LEU A 61 1.57 23.62 -0.59
N ALA A 62 1.02 24.60 -1.30
CA ALA A 62 0.46 25.82 -0.70
C ALA A 62 -0.84 25.55 0.08
N SER A 63 -1.56 24.47 -0.23
CA SER A 63 -2.80 24.06 0.47
C SER A 63 -2.55 23.77 1.95
N ASN A 64 -1.43 23.13 2.27
CA ASN A 64 -1.00 22.89 3.65
C ASN A 64 0.52 23.15 3.79
N PRO A 65 0.94 24.39 4.10
CA PRO A 65 2.36 24.75 4.14
C PRO A 65 3.11 24.11 5.32
N LYS A 66 2.42 23.54 6.31
CA LYS A 66 3.07 22.85 7.43
C LYS A 66 3.45 21.41 7.08
N GLU A 67 2.76 20.82 6.11
CA GLU A 67 3.04 19.48 5.64
C GLU A 67 4.03 19.50 4.49
N GLN A 68 4.94 18.54 4.50
CA GLN A 68 5.95 18.38 3.47
C GLN A 68 6.05 16.90 3.14
N TYR A 69 5.96 16.59 1.85
CA TYR A 69 6.12 15.24 1.34
C TYR A 69 7.60 14.98 1.11
N LYS A 70 8.16 13.95 1.76
CA LYS A 70 9.55 13.56 1.53
C LYS A 70 9.70 13.05 0.10
N ILE A 71 10.73 13.48 -0.61
CA ILE A 71 11.03 12.99 -1.96
C ILE A 71 12.16 11.97 -1.86
N SER A 72 11.90 10.74 -2.32
CA SER A 72 12.95 9.76 -2.56
C SER A 72 13.63 10.06 -3.89
N SER A 73 14.96 10.14 -3.87
CA SER A 73 15.79 10.32 -5.06
C SER A 73 16.58 9.05 -5.32
N LYS A 74 16.45 8.47 -6.52
CA LYS A 74 17.26 7.35 -7.00
C LYS A 74 18.10 7.83 -8.18
N PRO A 75 19.44 7.79 -8.10
CA PRO A 75 20.28 8.12 -9.24
C PRO A 75 20.08 7.08 -10.35
N LEU A 76 19.92 7.56 -11.58
CA LEU A 76 19.74 6.76 -12.80
C LEU A 76 20.98 6.74 -13.68
N ALA A 77 21.88 7.70 -13.45
CA ALA A 77 23.18 7.79 -14.09
C ALA A 77 24.25 7.99 -13.01
N PRO A 78 25.50 7.54 -13.23
CA PRO A 78 26.59 7.76 -12.28
C PRO A 78 26.80 9.26 -12.03
N LEU A 79 26.78 9.67 -10.77
CA LEU A 79 26.88 11.08 -10.36
C LEU A 79 28.32 11.64 -10.43
N ASN A 80 29.25 10.91 -11.03
CA ASN A 80 30.67 11.20 -10.91
C ASN A 80 31.05 12.48 -11.67
N LYS A 81 31.22 13.57 -10.92
CA LYS A 81 31.95 14.77 -11.36
C LYS A 81 33.44 14.49 -11.65
N ALA A 82 33.93 13.31 -11.26
CA ALA A 82 35.33 12.87 -11.36
C ALA A 82 35.69 12.12 -12.67
N GLY A 83 34.77 12.03 -13.64
CA GLY A 83 35.12 11.73 -15.04
C GLY A 83 35.15 10.26 -15.48
N ASN A 84 35.09 9.27 -14.57
CA ASN A 84 34.98 7.88 -14.99
C ASN A 84 33.51 7.45 -15.10
N TYR A 85 33.00 7.50 -16.32
CA TYR A 85 31.70 6.98 -16.70
C TYR A 85 31.74 5.44 -16.75
N ASP A 86 30.85 4.79 -16.00
CA ASP A 86 30.66 3.35 -16.04
C ASP A 86 29.32 3.03 -16.72
N PRO A 87 29.32 2.49 -17.95
CA PRO A 87 28.09 2.18 -18.68
C PRO A 87 27.28 1.04 -18.03
N THR A 88 27.88 0.22 -17.16
CA THR A 88 27.16 -0.87 -16.49
C THR A 88 26.22 -0.37 -15.38
N LEU A 89 26.54 0.80 -14.83
CA LEU A 89 25.76 1.45 -13.77
C LEU A 89 24.73 2.43 -14.34
N ASP A 90 24.73 2.65 -15.66
CA ASP A 90 23.82 3.56 -16.34
C ASP A 90 22.53 2.85 -16.76
N THR A 91 21.40 3.44 -16.38
CA THR A 91 20.07 2.95 -16.77
C THR A 91 19.64 3.41 -18.16
N HIS A 92 20.44 4.24 -18.86
CA HIS A 92 20.21 4.67 -20.25
C HIS A 92 18.78 5.21 -20.47
N THR A 93 18.28 5.98 -19.50
CA THR A 93 16.93 6.56 -19.56
C THR A 93 17.02 7.96 -20.14
N TYR A 94 16.28 8.23 -21.22
CA TYR A 94 16.35 9.49 -21.95
C TYR A 94 15.00 10.22 -21.97
N LEU A 95 15.05 11.56 -21.94
CA LEU A 95 13.90 12.40 -22.20
C LEU A 95 13.74 12.56 -23.71
N ALA A 96 12.54 12.25 -24.21
CA ALA A 96 12.18 12.44 -25.60
C ALA A 96 10.95 13.34 -25.72
N ALA A 97 11.00 14.30 -26.63
CA ALA A 97 9.86 15.12 -27.01
C ALA A 97 9.27 14.58 -28.32
N ALA A 98 7.95 14.41 -28.37
CA ALA A 98 7.25 14.06 -29.60
C ALA A 98 7.29 15.25 -30.57
N ALA A 99 7.80 15.06 -31.78
CA ALA A 99 7.65 16.00 -32.88
C ALA A 99 6.50 15.52 -33.77
N GLU A 100 5.28 15.92 -33.41
CA GLU A 100 4.04 15.43 -34.05
C GLU A 100 4.03 15.66 -35.56
N THR A 101 4.53 16.82 -36.01
CA THR A 101 4.61 17.18 -37.44
C THR A 101 5.47 16.24 -38.28
N ALA A 102 6.47 15.60 -37.67
CA ALA A 102 7.38 14.69 -38.35
C ALA A 102 7.12 13.21 -38.01
N SER A 103 6.22 12.89 -37.07
CA SER A 103 6.03 11.53 -36.54
C SER A 103 7.32 10.89 -36.00
N VAL A 104 8.24 11.69 -35.46
CA VAL A 104 9.51 11.23 -34.87
C VAL A 104 9.64 11.75 -33.44
N PHE A 105 10.37 11.01 -32.59
CA PHE A 105 10.77 11.47 -31.27
C PHE A 105 12.15 12.13 -31.31
N LYS A 106 12.25 13.34 -30.76
CA LYS A 106 13.53 14.02 -30.55
C LYS A 106 14.00 13.73 -29.13
N ILE A 107 15.09 12.98 -28.99
CA ILE A 107 15.78 12.80 -27.70
C ILE A 107 16.47 14.12 -27.33
N THR A 108 16.14 14.68 -26.18
CA THR A 108 16.67 15.99 -25.74
C THR A 108 17.80 15.85 -24.73
N SER A 109 17.72 14.89 -23.81
CA SER A 109 18.65 14.80 -22.69
C SER A 109 18.63 13.44 -21.99
N HIS A 110 19.69 13.14 -21.24
CA HIS A 110 19.78 11.99 -20.36
C HIS A 110 19.12 12.29 -19.01
N LEU A 111 18.30 11.37 -18.49
CA LEU A 111 17.71 11.49 -17.16
C LEU A 111 18.74 11.06 -16.11
N THR A 112 18.98 11.91 -15.12
CA THR A 112 20.01 11.67 -14.10
C THR A 112 19.43 11.09 -12.81
N HIS A 113 18.19 11.44 -12.48
CA HIS A 113 17.55 11.05 -11.24
C HIS A 113 16.08 10.73 -11.43
N HIS A 114 15.64 9.72 -10.70
CA HIS A 114 14.24 9.42 -10.49
C HIS A 114 13.79 10.02 -9.16
N LEU A 115 12.82 10.93 -9.20
CA LEU A 115 12.25 11.59 -8.02
C LEU A 115 10.83 11.08 -7.79
N LYS A 116 10.55 10.62 -6.57
CA LYS A 116 9.25 10.11 -6.14
C LYS A 116 8.84 10.70 -4.78
N PRO A 117 7.80 11.56 -4.72
CA PRO A 117 7.18 11.98 -3.47
C PRO A 117 6.60 10.79 -2.71
N LEU A 118 6.81 10.77 -1.40
CA LEU A 118 6.29 9.77 -0.48
C LEU A 118 5.10 10.37 0.29
N PRO A 119 4.06 9.58 0.57
CA PRO A 119 2.94 10.04 1.38
C PRO A 119 3.42 10.36 2.80
N THR A 120 2.77 11.34 3.43
CA THR A 120 3.00 11.69 4.83
C THR A 120 2.33 10.67 5.77
N ASN A 121 2.84 10.57 7.00
CA ASN A 121 2.48 9.52 7.95
C ASN A 121 0.96 9.40 8.23
N ALA A 122 0.21 10.50 8.09
CA ALA A 122 -1.23 10.51 8.31
C ALA A 122 -2.00 9.56 7.37
N GLU A 123 -1.60 9.45 6.10
CA GLU A 123 -2.22 8.51 5.15
C GLU A 123 -1.63 7.11 5.25
N THR A 124 -0.37 6.98 5.69
CA THR A 124 0.26 5.67 5.84
C THR A 124 -0.34 4.89 7.00
N ASP A 125 -0.72 5.55 8.09
CA ASP A 125 -1.27 4.88 9.27
C ASP A 125 -2.62 4.21 8.94
N ASP A 126 -3.51 4.88 8.19
CA ASP A 126 -4.77 4.30 7.73
C ASP A 126 -4.55 3.11 6.77
N ALA A 127 -3.60 3.22 5.85
CA ALA A 127 -3.28 2.15 4.90
C ALA A 127 -2.60 0.95 5.59
N ILE A 128 -1.70 1.21 6.54
CA ILE A 128 -1.07 0.19 7.38
C ILE A 128 -2.12 -0.49 8.26
N GLN A 129 -3.03 0.27 8.85
CA GLN A 129 -4.12 -0.25 9.66
C GLN A 129 -5.03 -1.16 8.82
N ARG A 130 -5.44 -0.72 7.62
CA ARG A 130 -6.22 -1.56 6.69
C ARG A 130 -5.47 -2.82 6.25
N LEU A 131 -4.16 -2.71 6.00
CA LEU A 131 -3.34 -3.87 5.67
C LEU A 131 -3.25 -4.85 6.85
N GLN A 132 -3.08 -4.35 8.07
CA GLN A 132 -3.08 -5.15 9.29
C GLN A 132 -4.45 -5.81 9.51
N GLU A 133 -5.55 -5.08 9.31
CA GLU A 133 -6.91 -5.60 9.36
C GLU A 133 -7.12 -6.71 8.32
N ASN A 134 -6.66 -6.51 7.07
CA ASN A 134 -6.72 -7.51 6.02
C ASN A 134 -5.85 -8.75 6.32
N LEU A 135 -4.67 -8.58 6.91
CA LEU A 135 -3.81 -9.69 7.33
C LEU A 135 -4.43 -10.46 8.51
N ILE A 136 -5.01 -9.77 9.48
CA ILE A 136 -5.73 -10.40 10.60
C ILE A 136 -6.98 -11.12 10.08
N ALA A 137 -7.73 -10.52 9.15
CA ALA A 137 -8.90 -11.13 8.53
C ALA A 137 -8.51 -12.36 7.70
N ALA A 138 -7.42 -12.32 6.94
CA ALA A 138 -6.88 -13.46 6.19
C ALA A 138 -6.35 -14.56 7.13
N GLY A 139 -5.67 -14.19 8.22
CA GLY A 139 -5.21 -15.12 9.25
C GLY A 139 -6.35 -15.77 10.04
N ARG A 140 -7.48 -15.07 10.21
CA ARG A 140 -8.73 -15.61 10.79
C ARG A 140 -9.56 -16.40 9.77
N GLY A 141 -9.39 -16.12 8.47
CA GLY A 141 -10.01 -16.84 7.35
C GLY A 141 -9.55 -18.29 7.18
N GLY A 142 -8.49 -18.71 7.89
CA GLY A 142 -8.10 -20.12 7.98
C GLY A 142 -9.11 -21.03 8.71
N LYS A 143 -10.22 -20.49 9.21
CA LYS A 143 -11.30 -21.25 9.88
C LYS A 143 -12.70 -20.78 9.48
N ALA A 144 -13.05 -20.86 8.20
CA ALA A 144 -14.44 -20.95 7.72
C ALA A 144 -14.42 -21.40 6.24
N ASN A 145 -15.17 -22.38 5.74
CA ASN A 145 -16.00 -23.44 6.29
C ASN A 145 -16.21 -24.46 5.12
N ALA A 146 -16.88 -25.57 5.42
CA ALA A 146 -17.57 -26.46 4.49
C ALA A 146 -17.86 -25.86 3.09
N ASN A 147 -17.33 -26.52 2.05
CA ASN A 147 -17.47 -26.27 0.61
C ASN A 147 -16.44 -25.35 -0.07
N GLY A 148 -15.36 -26.00 -0.56
CA GLY A 148 -14.92 -25.82 -1.95
C GLY A 148 -13.82 -24.80 -2.19
N ASN A 149 -12.60 -25.31 -2.37
CA ASN A 149 -11.40 -24.66 -2.90
C ASN A 149 -10.65 -23.69 -1.97
N GLY A 150 -9.94 -24.27 -0.99
CA GLY A 150 -8.80 -23.66 -0.31
C GLY A 150 -7.88 -24.75 0.23
N ILE A 151 -6.58 -24.63 -0.02
CA ILE A 151 -5.55 -25.62 0.32
C ILE A 151 -5.65 -26.00 1.80
N ALA A 152 -5.93 -27.28 2.07
CA ALA A 152 -5.97 -27.83 3.42
C ALA A 152 -4.56 -27.89 4.00
N ILE A 153 -4.16 -26.84 4.72
CA ILE A 153 -3.01 -26.92 5.62
C ILE A 153 -3.52 -27.61 6.88
N ILE A 154 -3.30 -28.92 6.93
CA ILE A 154 -3.51 -29.71 8.14
C ILE A 154 -2.37 -29.33 9.09
N ASP A 155 -2.63 -28.41 10.01
CA ASP A 155 -1.70 -28.09 11.10
C ASP A 155 -1.77 -29.23 12.13
N ILE A 156 -1.03 -30.31 11.85
CA ILE A 156 -0.84 -31.43 12.78
C ILE A 156 0.12 -30.96 13.86
N LYS A 157 -0.43 -30.28 14.87
CA LYS A 157 0.32 -29.80 16.03
C LYS A 157 -0.27 -30.33 17.34
N GLU A 158 -0.64 -31.60 17.38
CA GLU A 158 -0.82 -32.32 18.64
C GLU A 158 -0.65 -33.83 18.39
N ASP A 159 0.20 -34.48 19.19
CA ASP A 159 0.52 -35.90 19.03
C ASP A 159 -0.74 -36.78 19.10
N PRO A 160 -0.94 -37.71 18.14
CA PRO A 160 -2.18 -38.47 17.94
C PRO A 160 -2.59 -39.38 19.13
N GLU A 161 -1.65 -39.67 20.02
CA GLU A 161 -1.86 -40.50 21.21
C GLU A 161 -2.72 -39.80 22.28
N LEU A 162 -2.63 -38.47 22.43
CA LEU A 162 -3.38 -37.74 23.46
C LEU A 162 -4.87 -37.61 23.11
N ALA A 163 -5.19 -37.49 21.82
CA ALA A 163 -6.57 -37.48 21.32
C ALA A 163 -7.23 -38.85 21.49
N GLY A 164 -6.51 -39.93 21.17
CA GLY A 164 -6.97 -41.30 21.38
C GLY A 164 -7.30 -41.60 22.84
N LYS A 165 -6.43 -41.19 23.78
CA LYS A 165 -6.65 -41.40 25.21
C LYS A 165 -7.87 -40.64 25.78
N ARG A 166 -8.18 -39.45 25.25
CA ARG A 166 -9.38 -38.69 25.64
C ARG A 166 -10.65 -39.33 25.09
N ALA A 167 -10.61 -39.88 23.88
CA ALA A 167 -11.74 -40.60 23.29
C ALA A 167 -12.03 -41.92 24.04
N GLU A 168 -11.01 -42.71 24.38
CA GLU A 168 -11.16 -43.94 25.15
C GLU A 168 -11.72 -43.67 26.56
N ALA A 169 -11.26 -42.59 27.22
CA ALA A 169 -11.77 -42.18 28.52
C ALA A 169 -13.26 -41.77 28.45
N ALA A 170 -13.67 -41.08 27.38
CA ALA A 170 -15.05 -40.69 27.17
C ALA A 170 -15.97 -41.89 26.91
N GLU A 171 -15.54 -42.86 26.10
CA GLU A 171 -16.30 -44.09 25.87
C GLU A 171 -16.41 -44.95 27.13
N ARG A 172 -15.34 -45.05 27.92
CA ARG A 172 -15.35 -45.79 29.18
C ARG A 172 -16.28 -45.17 30.21
N LEU A 173 -16.46 -43.85 30.22
CA LEU A 173 -17.43 -43.18 31.08
C LEU A 173 -18.87 -43.44 30.61
N LYS A 174 -19.15 -43.34 29.29
CA LYS A 174 -20.47 -43.67 28.73
C LYS A 174 -20.89 -45.11 29.04
N GLN A 175 -19.98 -46.07 28.84
CA GLN A 175 -20.27 -47.47 29.16
C GLN A 175 -20.54 -47.71 30.66
N ARG A 176 -19.89 -46.95 31.56
CA ARG A 176 -20.18 -47.02 33.00
C ARG A 176 -21.56 -46.45 33.33
N GLU A 177 -21.96 -45.36 32.70
CA GLU A 177 -23.29 -44.77 32.90
C GLU A 177 -24.39 -45.69 32.38
N ASP A 178 -24.21 -46.29 31.20
CA ASP A 178 -25.18 -47.22 30.64
C ASP A 178 -25.31 -48.49 31.49
N ARG A 179 -24.19 -49.03 31.99
CA ARG A 179 -24.22 -50.16 32.91
C ARG A 179 -24.94 -49.82 34.21
N LYS A 180 -24.76 -48.60 34.74
CA LYS A 180 -25.47 -48.14 35.95
C LYS A 180 -26.98 -47.97 35.68
N ARG A 181 -27.35 -47.48 34.49
CA ARG A 181 -28.76 -47.37 34.07
C ARG A 181 -29.42 -48.74 33.92
N GLN A 182 -28.74 -49.71 33.31
CA GLN A 182 -29.24 -51.09 33.20
C GLN A 182 -29.40 -51.75 34.57
N GLN A 183 -28.42 -51.62 35.48
CA GLN A 183 -28.55 -52.16 36.84
C GLN A 183 -29.70 -51.53 37.63
N TYR A 184 -30.01 -50.26 37.39
CA TYR A 184 -31.16 -49.62 38.04
C TYR A 184 -32.48 -50.16 37.47
N ALA A 185 -32.58 -50.32 36.16
CA ALA A 185 -33.75 -50.91 35.50
C ALA A 185 -34.00 -52.37 35.95
N ASP A 186 -32.94 -53.19 36.05
CA ASP A 186 -33.04 -54.57 36.53
C ASP A 186 -33.48 -54.64 38.01
N ARG A 187 -33.08 -53.68 38.83
CA ARG A 187 -33.53 -53.58 40.23
C ARG A 187 -34.99 -53.16 40.36
N GLU A 188 -35.52 -52.37 39.43
CA GLU A 188 -36.94 -52.02 39.41
C GLU A 188 -37.81 -53.19 38.92
N GLN A 189 -37.33 -53.98 37.95
CA GLN A 189 -38.06 -55.18 37.50
C GLN A 189 -38.13 -56.31 38.54
N ASN A 190 -37.15 -56.41 39.44
CA ASN A 190 -37.13 -57.45 40.49
C ASN A 190 -37.89 -57.03 41.78
N ARG A 191 -38.62 -55.90 41.75
CA ARG A 191 -39.47 -55.40 42.86
C ARG A 191 -40.97 -55.56 42.61
N THR A 192 -41.37 -56.13 41.47
CA THR A 192 -42.74 -56.54 41.12
C THR A 192 -42.83 -58.05 41.03
#